data_AF-A0A8T3V7U7-F1
#
_entry.id   AF-A0A8T3V7U7-F1
#
_cell.length_a   1.000
_cell.length_b   1.000
_cell.length_c   1.000
_cell.angle_alpha   90.00
_cell.angle_beta   90.00
_cell.angle_gamma   90.00
#
_symmetry.space_group_name_H-M   'P 1'
#
loop_
_entity.id
_entity.type
_entity.pdbx_description
1 polymer ?
#
loop_
_entity_poly.entity_id
_entity_poly.type
_entity_poly.pdbx_seq_one_letter_code
_entity_poly.pdbx_strand_id
1 'polypeptide(L)'
;MNKKLVTLIIVVLISFCFLSIVVADNISQTHNDSIVPDKSDDIQPSDKNVTPEKNQSDNKTKGNYILAKGSGDDIKFSDGFRGFRLDYSKPAATSGDEFKRASASVASNANTLEEIIVGCYELGLSGHVGEMVAEYIQTGGYDDDIDEILEASHQKVSNHVSVKINDKTRASFNFEVLQSVSGNESDYFAYTVSYSKINNNTTNETNNLTNITNITGNFTNMTDLFDNETFLDDLFEFLLYLADLLYDAWEHIIDTIVMDMLMIINAIEELVKFYEQVMAEIQALMDAIDQLVKMLEDLWKEIDGFLKLVAILLNALQQLFDLIQYVLNLIMQLISAIIALIQQLLALLYSLINFIIDLINQLISLIQAILDFLKAVGNALVKVIENAVIIIVAFLAIAIGTFVYNRRK
;
A
#
# COMPACT_ATOMS: atom_id res chain seq x y z
N MET A 1 -73.81 -46.55 5.78
CA MET A 1 -72.41 -46.12 5.88
C MET A 1 -72.15 -45.73 7.33
N ASN A 2 -71.25 -46.44 8.02
CA ASN A 2 -71.02 -46.27 9.46
C ASN A 2 -70.52 -44.84 9.74
N LYS A 3 -71.10 -44.12 10.72
CA LYS A 3 -70.71 -42.74 11.05
C LYS A 3 -69.20 -42.61 11.29
N LYS A 4 -68.57 -43.66 11.84
CA LYS A 4 -67.11 -43.73 12.06
C LYS A 4 -66.30 -43.75 10.76
N LEU A 5 -66.78 -44.44 9.72
CA LEU A 5 -66.13 -44.48 8.39
C LEU A 5 -66.20 -43.10 7.72
N VAL A 6 -67.32 -42.39 7.87
CA VAL A 6 -67.48 -41.03 7.36
C VAL A 6 -66.51 -40.08 8.05
N THR A 7 -66.37 -40.18 9.38
CA THR A 7 -65.41 -39.37 10.13
C THR A 7 -63.97 -39.64 9.72
N LEU A 8 -63.59 -40.92 9.53
CA LEU A 8 -62.24 -41.29 9.09
C LEU A 8 -61.91 -40.72 7.69
N ILE A 9 -62.85 -40.84 6.74
CA ILE A 9 -62.69 -40.29 5.38
C ILE A 9 -62.53 -38.76 5.42
N ILE A 10 -63.29 -38.07 6.28
CA ILE A 10 -63.18 -36.62 6.46
C ILE A 10 -61.82 -36.24 7.05
N VAL A 11 -61.32 -36.96 8.06
CA VAL A 11 -60.00 -36.69 8.66
C VAL A 11 -58.87 -36.91 7.65
N VAL A 12 -58.94 -37.97 6.85
CA VAL A 12 -57.94 -38.25 5.79
C VAL A 12 -57.98 -37.16 4.71
N LEU A 13 -59.16 -36.72 4.29
CA LEU A 13 -59.30 -35.64 3.30
C LEU A 13 -58.79 -34.30 3.83
N ILE A 14 -59.06 -33.96 5.10
CA ILE A 14 -58.56 -32.74 5.73
C ILE A 14 -57.02 -32.78 5.83
N SER A 15 -56.45 -33.93 6.20
CA SER A 15 -54.99 -34.10 6.28
C SER A 15 -54.31 -33.94 4.90
N PHE A 16 -54.91 -34.48 3.83
CA PHE A 16 -54.43 -34.28 2.45
C PHE A 16 -54.52 -32.82 1.98
N CYS A 17 -55.54 -32.08 2.40
CA CYS A 17 -55.66 -30.64 2.12
C CYS A 17 -54.54 -29.83 2.79
N PHE A 18 -54.19 -30.12 4.04
CA PHE A 18 -53.08 -29.44 4.73
C PHE A 18 -51.73 -29.74 4.06
N LEU A 19 -51.49 -30.98 3.63
CA LEU A 19 -50.28 -31.35 2.91
C LEU A 19 -50.14 -30.59 1.57
N SER A 20 -51.26 -30.36 0.88
CA SER A 20 -51.31 -29.63 -0.39
C SER A 20 -50.98 -28.15 -0.25
N ILE A 21 -51.34 -27.53 0.88
CA ILE A 21 -51.07 -26.11 1.17
C ILE A 21 -49.57 -25.90 1.46
N VAL A 22 -48.95 -26.79 2.25
CA VAL A 22 -47.52 -26.70 2.60
C VAL A 22 -46.61 -26.88 1.37
N VAL A 23 -46.99 -27.76 0.43
CA VAL A 23 -46.23 -27.96 -0.82
C VAL A 23 -46.37 -26.78 -1.78
N ALA A 24 -47.52 -26.11 -1.82
CA ALA A 24 -47.74 -24.97 -2.70
C ALA A 24 -46.93 -23.72 -2.30
N ASP A 25 -46.75 -23.49 -1.00
CA ASP A 25 -46.02 -22.32 -0.48
C ASP A 25 -44.50 -22.41 -0.75
N ASN A 26 -43.94 -23.63 -0.72
CA ASN A 26 -42.54 -23.88 -1.02
C ASN A 26 -42.17 -23.69 -2.50
N ILE A 27 -43.13 -23.81 -3.42
CA ILE A 27 -42.90 -23.65 -4.87
C ILE A 27 -42.95 -22.17 -5.26
N SER A 28 -43.68 -21.32 -4.52
CA SER A 28 -43.87 -19.91 -4.90
C SER A 28 -42.68 -19.00 -4.56
N GLN A 29 -41.68 -19.46 -3.79
CA GLN A 29 -40.52 -18.64 -3.41
C GLN A 29 -39.30 -18.78 -4.34
N THR A 30 -39.32 -19.63 -5.37
CA THR A 30 -38.14 -19.88 -6.25
C THR A 30 -38.15 -19.19 -7.61
N HIS A 31 -39.09 -18.28 -7.88
CA HIS A 31 -39.08 -17.51 -9.14
C HIS A 31 -39.52 -16.06 -8.94
N ASN A 32 -38.56 -15.22 -8.55
CA ASN A 32 -38.52 -13.82 -8.95
C ASN A 32 -37.11 -13.30 -8.71
N ASP A 33 -36.23 -13.50 -9.68
CA ASP A 33 -35.21 -12.52 -10.00
C ASP A 33 -34.71 -12.70 -11.43
N SER A 34 -34.51 -11.54 -12.08
CA SER A 34 -33.95 -11.32 -13.42
C SER A 34 -34.91 -11.43 -14.61
N ILE A 35 -35.21 -10.27 -15.22
CA ILE A 35 -34.70 -9.89 -16.55
C ILE A 35 -35.02 -8.40 -16.76
N VAL A 36 -33.98 -7.56 -16.87
CA VAL A 36 -34.04 -6.23 -17.48
C VAL A 36 -33.29 -6.32 -18.81
N PRO A 37 -33.86 -5.87 -19.95
CA PRO A 37 -33.22 -6.01 -21.25
C PRO A 37 -32.28 -4.85 -21.57
N ASP A 38 -31.20 -5.25 -22.22
CA ASP A 38 -30.18 -4.50 -22.91
C ASP A 38 -30.76 -3.53 -23.97
N LYS A 39 -30.14 -2.36 -24.09
CA LYS A 39 -30.30 -1.44 -25.23
C LYS A 39 -28.92 -0.94 -25.65
N SER A 40 -28.52 -1.44 -26.82
CA SER A 40 -27.51 -0.89 -27.71
C SER A 40 -27.78 0.58 -28.03
N ASP A 41 -26.71 1.37 -28.19
CA ASP A 41 -26.53 2.21 -29.37
C ASP A 41 -25.04 2.57 -29.56
N ASP A 42 -24.62 2.46 -30.82
CA ASP A 42 -23.36 2.85 -31.43
C ASP A 42 -22.87 4.25 -31.03
N ILE A 43 -21.55 4.43 -30.80
CA ILE A 43 -20.70 5.44 -31.47
C ILE A 43 -19.20 5.01 -31.39
N GLN A 44 -18.56 4.83 -32.54
CA GLN A 44 -17.12 5.03 -32.77
C GLN A 44 -16.96 6.20 -33.78
N PRO A 45 -15.78 6.76 -34.09
CA PRO A 45 -14.42 6.54 -33.55
C PRO A 45 -13.57 7.82 -33.34
N SER A 46 -12.43 7.72 -32.64
CA SER A 46 -11.15 8.32 -33.10
C SER A 46 -9.93 7.96 -32.21
N ASP A 47 -9.00 7.23 -32.84
CA ASP A 47 -7.55 7.46 -32.90
C ASP A 47 -6.61 7.42 -31.66
N LYS A 48 -5.65 6.48 -31.80
CA LYS A 48 -4.17 6.60 -31.64
C LYS A 48 -3.58 6.57 -30.22
N ASN A 49 -2.96 5.44 -29.86
CA ASN A 49 -1.50 5.21 -30.03
C ASN A 49 -0.97 3.95 -29.28
N VAL A 50 -0.36 3.02 -30.05
CA VAL A 50 1.04 2.50 -29.87
C VAL A 50 1.27 1.55 -28.68
N THR A 51 1.76 0.31 -28.74
CA THR A 51 2.19 -0.71 -29.73
C THR A 51 2.38 -2.05 -28.92
N PRO A 52 2.92 -3.16 -29.46
CA PRO A 52 2.19 -4.35 -29.85
C PRO A 52 2.38 -5.57 -28.93
N GLU A 53 1.48 -6.53 -29.14
CA GLU A 53 1.65 -7.95 -28.82
C GLU A 53 3.04 -8.50 -29.20
N LYS A 54 3.57 -9.35 -28.33
CA LYS A 54 4.34 -10.52 -28.75
C LYS A 54 3.70 -11.77 -28.13
N ASN A 55 2.80 -12.38 -28.89
CA ASN A 55 2.69 -13.83 -28.91
C ASN A 55 3.99 -14.37 -29.53
N GLN A 56 4.78 -15.09 -28.74
CA GLN A 56 5.77 -15.99 -29.29
C GLN A 56 5.77 -17.29 -28.47
N SER A 57 5.17 -18.30 -29.09
CA SER A 57 5.35 -19.71 -28.74
C SER A 57 6.84 -20.00 -28.69
N ASP A 58 7.33 -20.60 -27.60
CA ASP A 58 8.49 -21.47 -27.66
C ASP A 58 8.17 -22.81 -27.01
N ASN A 59 7.89 -23.75 -27.90
CA ASN A 59 7.79 -25.18 -27.68
C ASN A 59 9.19 -25.70 -27.30
N LYS A 60 9.56 -25.55 -26.02
CA LYS A 60 10.73 -26.20 -25.41
C LYS A 60 10.19 -27.26 -24.45
N THR A 61 10.32 -28.54 -24.85
CA THR A 61 10.18 -29.74 -24.00
C THR A 61 9.28 -29.57 -22.78
N LYS A 62 7.97 -29.82 -22.93
CA LYS A 62 7.00 -29.96 -21.83
C LYS A 62 7.52 -30.97 -20.79
N GLY A 63 8.27 -30.49 -19.81
CA GLY A 63 8.35 -31.17 -18.53
C GLY A 63 6.96 -31.12 -17.90
N ASN A 64 6.60 -32.15 -17.14
CA ASN A 64 5.38 -32.17 -16.32
C ASN A 64 5.52 -31.17 -15.16
N TYR A 65 5.60 -29.88 -15.49
CA TYR A 65 5.69 -28.80 -14.53
C TYR A 65 4.30 -28.34 -14.14
N ILE A 66 4.16 -28.05 -12.86
CA ILE A 66 2.95 -27.51 -12.25
C ILE A 66 3.18 -26.01 -12.07
N LEU A 67 2.25 -25.19 -12.56
CA LEU A 67 2.39 -23.74 -12.53
C LEU A 67 1.62 -23.14 -11.36
N ALA A 68 2.24 -22.20 -10.65
CA ALA A 68 1.55 -21.39 -9.65
C ALA A 68 0.47 -20.49 -10.31
N LYS A 69 -0.73 -20.48 -9.71
CA LYS A 69 -1.92 -19.72 -10.12
C LYS A 69 -2.28 -18.65 -9.09
N GLY A 70 -1.29 -17.85 -8.70
CA GLY A 70 -1.44 -16.78 -7.72
C GLY A 70 -0.08 -16.36 -7.18
N SER A 71 -0.10 -15.52 -6.15
CA SER A 71 1.10 -15.13 -5.41
C SER A 71 0.80 -15.11 -3.91
N GLY A 72 1.71 -15.61 -3.10
CA GLY A 72 1.59 -15.56 -1.64
C GLY A 72 1.89 -16.88 -0.95
N ASP A 73 1.53 -16.95 0.34
CA ASP A 73 1.84 -18.11 1.19
C ASP A 73 0.80 -19.22 1.07
N ASP A 74 -0.41 -18.91 0.59
CA ASP A 74 -1.47 -19.84 0.19
C ASP A 74 -1.83 -19.60 -1.27
N ILE A 75 -1.53 -20.58 -2.13
CA ILE A 75 -1.73 -20.47 -3.57
C ILE A 75 -2.37 -21.72 -4.16
N LYS A 76 -3.04 -21.53 -5.30
CA LYS A 76 -3.53 -22.62 -6.14
C LYS A 76 -2.50 -22.94 -7.21
N PHE A 77 -2.50 -24.19 -7.65
CA PHE A 77 -1.65 -24.69 -8.71
C PHE A 77 -2.48 -25.12 -9.92
N SER A 78 -1.83 -25.19 -11.09
CA SER A 78 -2.49 -25.48 -12.38
C SER A 78 -3.18 -26.84 -12.45
N ASP A 79 -2.85 -27.77 -11.56
CA ASP A 79 -3.40 -29.11 -11.46
C ASP A 79 -4.47 -29.27 -10.37
N GLY A 80 -4.90 -28.16 -9.75
CA GLY A 80 -5.97 -28.13 -8.76
C GLY A 80 -5.52 -28.30 -7.31
N PHE A 81 -4.22 -28.48 -7.07
CA PHE A 81 -3.69 -28.45 -5.70
C PHE A 81 -3.76 -27.04 -5.12
N ARG A 82 -4.01 -26.97 -3.81
CA ARG A 82 -3.76 -25.78 -2.99
C ARG A 82 -2.50 -26.05 -2.20
N GLY A 83 -1.59 -25.09 -2.07
CA GLY A 83 -0.37 -25.31 -1.30
C GLY A 83 0.07 -24.14 -0.46
N PHE A 84 0.82 -24.49 0.57
CA PHE A 84 1.32 -23.61 1.61
C PHE A 84 2.83 -23.57 1.61
N ARG A 85 3.39 -22.37 1.73
CA ARG A 85 4.83 -22.14 1.72
C ARG A 85 5.53 -22.83 2.88
N LEU A 86 6.58 -23.61 2.60
CA LEU A 86 7.35 -24.37 3.61
C LEU A 86 8.53 -23.60 4.20
N ASP A 87 9.15 -22.73 3.41
CA ASP A 87 10.35 -21.98 3.82
C ASP A 87 10.09 -20.47 3.67
N TYR A 88 9.93 -19.79 4.81
CA TYR A 88 9.70 -18.35 4.87
C TYR A 88 10.97 -17.50 4.68
N SER A 89 12.15 -18.12 4.60
CA SER A 89 13.40 -17.42 4.26
C SER A 89 13.58 -17.17 2.76
N LYS A 90 12.88 -17.94 1.92
CA LYS A 90 12.86 -17.80 0.44
C LYS A 90 11.60 -17.11 -0.04
N PRO A 91 11.62 -16.26 -1.07
CA PRO A 91 10.44 -15.57 -1.57
C PRO A 91 9.26 -16.53 -1.88
N ALA A 92 8.05 -16.04 -1.65
CA ALA A 92 6.83 -16.72 -2.07
C ALA A 92 6.76 -16.81 -3.60
N ALA A 93 6.12 -17.87 -4.09
CA ALA A 93 5.89 -18.06 -5.51
C ALA A 93 4.94 -16.99 -6.06
N THR A 94 5.11 -16.72 -7.35
CA THR A 94 4.31 -15.82 -8.18
C THR A 94 3.71 -16.58 -9.36
N SER A 95 2.71 -15.98 -10.01
CA SER A 95 2.00 -16.69 -11.07
C SER A 95 2.90 -16.99 -12.26
N GLY A 96 2.95 -18.25 -12.66
CA GLY A 96 3.81 -18.74 -13.74
C GLY A 96 5.07 -19.46 -13.26
N ASP A 97 5.40 -19.39 -11.96
CA ASP A 97 6.53 -20.14 -11.39
C ASP A 97 6.30 -21.65 -11.53
N GLU A 98 7.37 -22.37 -11.85
CA GLU A 98 7.36 -23.79 -12.21
C GLU A 98 7.74 -24.67 -11.02
N PHE A 99 6.92 -25.69 -10.77
CA PHE A 99 7.09 -26.66 -9.70
C PHE A 99 7.13 -28.09 -10.23
N LYS A 100 7.82 -28.96 -9.49
CA LYS A 100 7.82 -30.42 -9.71
C LYS A 100 7.35 -31.15 -8.45
N ARG A 101 6.72 -32.31 -8.63
CA ARG A 101 6.26 -33.14 -7.51
C ARG A 101 7.44 -33.81 -6.80
N ALA A 102 7.40 -33.76 -5.48
CA ALA A 102 8.21 -34.53 -4.57
C ALA A 102 7.27 -35.24 -3.56
N SER A 103 7.74 -36.33 -2.98
CA SER A 103 6.98 -37.03 -1.94
C SER A 103 6.74 -36.11 -0.74
N ALA A 104 5.53 -36.13 -0.18
CA ALA A 104 5.18 -35.36 1.02
C ALA A 104 6.15 -35.65 2.18
N SER A 105 6.60 -36.90 2.30
CA SER A 105 7.60 -37.38 3.27
C SER A 105 8.96 -36.68 3.23
N VAL A 106 9.21 -35.79 2.26
CA VAL A 106 10.45 -35.00 2.13
C VAL A 106 10.40 -33.72 2.97
N ALA A 107 9.22 -33.22 3.33
CA ALA A 107 9.10 -32.11 4.27
C ALA A 107 9.32 -32.61 5.70
N SER A 108 10.13 -31.90 6.49
CA SER A 108 10.51 -32.31 7.86
C SER A 108 9.31 -32.45 8.80
N ASN A 109 8.21 -31.77 8.49
CA ASN A 109 7.00 -31.72 9.33
C ASN A 109 5.74 -32.18 8.57
N ALA A 110 5.90 -33.00 7.52
CA ALA A 110 4.80 -33.42 6.65
C ALA A 110 3.62 -34.03 7.42
N ASN A 111 3.89 -34.97 8.31
CA ASN A 111 2.82 -35.66 9.06
C ASN A 111 1.97 -34.68 9.88
N THR A 112 2.59 -33.72 10.57
CA THR A 112 1.84 -32.74 11.37
C THR A 112 1.04 -31.80 10.48
N LEU A 113 1.56 -31.40 9.32
CA LEU A 113 0.81 -30.59 8.35
C LEU A 113 -0.40 -31.36 7.80
N GLU A 114 -0.24 -32.66 7.53
CA GLU A 114 -1.34 -33.53 7.13
C GLU A 114 -2.42 -33.61 8.21
N GLU A 115 -2.02 -33.84 9.47
CA GLU A 115 -2.92 -33.91 10.64
C GLU A 115 -3.66 -32.59 10.87
N ILE A 116 -2.97 -31.44 10.80
CA ILE A 116 -3.59 -30.11 10.93
C ILE A 116 -4.66 -29.89 9.86
N ILE A 117 -4.32 -30.19 8.60
CA ILE A 117 -5.25 -30.00 7.49
C ILE A 117 -6.46 -30.93 7.66
N VAL A 118 -6.26 -32.20 8.00
CA VAL A 118 -7.35 -33.17 8.20
C VAL A 118 -8.23 -32.78 9.38
N GLY A 119 -7.63 -32.47 10.53
CA GLY A 119 -8.34 -32.07 11.75
C GLY A 119 -9.20 -30.83 11.54
N CYS A 120 -8.70 -29.84 10.77
CA CYS A 120 -9.52 -28.69 10.37
C CYS A 120 -10.80 -29.10 9.63
N TYR A 121 -10.78 -30.14 8.79
CA TYR A 121 -11.99 -30.60 8.11
C TYR A 121 -12.90 -31.44 9.00
N GLU A 122 -12.36 -32.22 9.93
CA GLU A 122 -13.15 -32.99 10.90
C GLU A 122 -13.88 -32.08 11.91
N LEU A 123 -13.26 -30.97 12.29
CA LEU A 123 -13.84 -29.96 13.19
C LEU A 123 -14.70 -28.90 12.48
N GLY A 124 -14.84 -28.96 11.14
CA GLY A 124 -15.59 -27.97 10.38
C GLY A 124 -14.87 -26.62 10.17
N LEU A 125 -13.60 -26.52 10.56
CA LEU A 125 -12.71 -25.36 10.43
C LEU A 125 -12.00 -25.25 9.06
N SER A 126 -12.59 -25.80 8.00
CA SER A 126 -11.96 -25.84 6.66
C SER A 126 -11.56 -24.46 6.08
N GLY A 127 -12.20 -23.37 6.55
CA GLY A 127 -11.84 -21.99 6.22
C GLY A 127 -10.54 -21.49 6.85
N HIS A 128 -10.12 -22.07 7.98
CA HIS A 128 -8.95 -21.65 8.77
C HIS A 128 -7.69 -22.46 8.45
N VAL A 129 -7.76 -23.43 7.53
CA VAL A 129 -6.61 -24.29 7.16
C VAL A 129 -5.37 -23.48 6.79
N GLY A 130 -5.55 -22.35 6.09
CA GLY A 130 -4.41 -21.53 5.66
C GLY A 130 -3.70 -20.81 6.80
N GLU A 131 -4.47 -20.32 7.77
CA GLU A 131 -3.96 -19.66 8.98
C GLU A 131 -3.22 -20.67 9.86
N MET A 132 -3.87 -21.79 10.19
CA MET A 132 -3.33 -22.86 11.03
C MET A 132 -2.03 -23.47 10.47
N VAL A 133 -1.99 -23.70 9.15
CA VAL A 133 -0.79 -24.23 8.49
C VAL A 133 0.33 -23.17 8.45
N ALA A 134 0.00 -21.92 8.15
CA ALA A 134 0.99 -20.85 8.10
C ALA A 134 1.62 -20.60 9.49
N GLU A 135 0.79 -20.58 10.53
CA GLU A 135 1.22 -20.43 11.92
C GLU A 135 2.16 -21.55 12.32
N TYR A 136 1.76 -22.82 12.13
CA TYR A 136 2.60 -23.98 12.48
C TYR A 136 3.97 -23.94 11.79
N ILE A 137 4.03 -23.56 10.51
CA ILE A 137 5.29 -23.48 9.76
C ILE A 137 6.17 -22.33 10.27
N GLN A 138 5.58 -21.19 10.64
CA GLN A 138 6.33 -20.01 11.07
C GLN A 138 6.85 -20.11 12.52
N THR A 139 6.03 -20.64 13.43
CA THR A 139 6.36 -20.74 14.85
C THR A 139 7.13 -22.03 15.16
N GLY A 140 7.00 -23.05 14.30
CA GLY A 140 7.64 -24.36 14.48
C GLY A 140 7.09 -25.14 15.69
N GLY A 141 5.91 -24.76 16.19
CA GLY A 141 5.37 -25.28 17.44
C GLY A 141 3.84 -25.28 17.49
N TYR A 142 3.35 -25.93 18.54
CA TYR A 142 1.94 -26.08 18.86
C TYR A 142 1.46 -24.85 19.65
N ASP A 143 0.39 -24.22 19.16
CA ASP A 143 -0.46 -23.32 19.93
C ASP A 143 -1.62 -24.12 20.52
N ASP A 144 -2.31 -23.60 21.54
CA ASP A 144 -3.43 -24.27 22.22
C ASP A 144 -4.52 -24.73 21.21
N ASP A 145 -4.76 -23.95 20.16
CA ASP A 145 -5.70 -24.26 19.08
C ASP A 145 -5.21 -25.40 18.16
N ILE A 146 -3.89 -25.50 17.94
CA ILE A 146 -3.28 -26.56 17.12
C ILE A 146 -3.30 -27.88 17.91
N ASP A 147 -3.09 -27.85 19.22
CA ASP A 147 -3.18 -29.04 20.07
C ASP A 147 -4.59 -29.65 20.05
N GLU A 148 -5.64 -28.83 20.12
CA GLU A 148 -7.03 -29.31 19.99
C GLU A 148 -7.29 -29.98 18.62
N ILE A 149 -6.78 -29.39 17.54
CA ILE A 149 -6.90 -29.95 16.18
C ILE A 149 -6.19 -31.31 16.07
N LEU A 150 -5.02 -31.45 16.71
CA LEU A 150 -4.24 -32.68 16.67
C LEU A 150 -4.82 -33.77 17.55
N GLU A 151 -5.41 -33.41 18.70
CA GLU A 151 -6.18 -34.34 19.52
C GLU A 151 -7.42 -34.85 18.78
N ALA A 152 -8.04 -34.02 17.95
CA ALA A 152 -9.17 -34.41 17.11
C ALA A 152 -8.75 -35.32 15.92
N SER A 153 -7.57 -35.11 15.35
CA SER A 153 -7.03 -35.89 14.22
C SER A 153 -6.52 -37.26 14.66
N HIS A 154 -7.42 -38.24 14.77
CA HIS A 154 -7.11 -39.60 15.29
C HIS A 154 -6.34 -40.52 14.33
N GLN A 155 -5.73 -40.03 13.24
CA GLN A 155 -5.11 -40.91 12.23
C GLN A 155 -3.66 -40.56 11.91
N LYS A 156 -2.81 -41.58 11.91
CA LYS A 156 -1.47 -41.53 11.33
C LYS A 156 -1.61 -41.38 9.81
N VAL A 157 -1.37 -40.17 9.32
CA VAL A 157 -1.67 -39.81 7.94
C VAL A 157 -0.60 -40.38 7.00
N SER A 158 -1.05 -40.87 5.84
CA SER A 158 -0.19 -41.19 4.69
C SER A 158 -0.54 -40.20 3.59
N ASN A 159 0.30 -40.09 2.54
CA ASN A 159 0.06 -39.17 1.40
C ASN A 159 -1.37 -39.20 0.83
N HIS A 160 -2.14 -40.27 1.08
CA HIS A 160 -3.59 -40.29 0.88
C HIS A 160 -4.34 -40.68 2.16
N VAL A 161 -5.38 -39.92 2.52
CA VAL A 161 -6.25 -40.21 3.68
C VAL A 161 -7.70 -39.90 3.36
N SER A 162 -8.62 -40.65 3.96
CA SER A 162 -10.05 -40.41 3.81
C SER A 162 -10.73 -40.42 5.17
N VAL A 163 -11.33 -39.30 5.54
CA VAL A 163 -12.00 -39.11 6.84
C VAL A 163 -13.48 -38.82 6.67
N LYS A 164 -14.25 -39.20 7.69
CA LYS A 164 -15.68 -38.94 7.76
C LYS A 164 -15.86 -37.56 8.39
N ILE A 165 -16.24 -36.57 7.60
CA ILE A 165 -16.48 -35.20 8.11
C ILE A 165 -17.90 -35.04 8.66
N ASN A 166 -18.85 -35.91 8.28
CA ASN A 166 -20.18 -36.02 8.90
C ASN A 166 -20.84 -37.36 8.52
N ASP A 167 -22.06 -37.61 9.01
CA ASP A 167 -22.80 -38.85 8.76
C ASP A 167 -23.11 -39.19 7.30
N LYS A 168 -22.97 -38.21 6.40
CA LYS A 168 -23.35 -38.32 5.00
C LYS A 168 -22.17 -38.15 4.04
N THR A 169 -21.02 -37.68 4.51
CA THR A 169 -19.93 -37.19 3.66
C THR A 169 -18.57 -37.66 4.13
N ARG A 170 -17.78 -38.17 3.18
CA ARG A 170 -16.37 -38.52 3.37
C ARG A 170 -15.51 -37.58 2.54
N ALA A 171 -14.50 -36.98 3.17
CA ALA A 171 -13.48 -36.19 2.51
C ALA A 171 -12.23 -37.05 2.28
N SER A 172 -11.69 -37.03 1.07
CA SER A 172 -10.49 -37.75 0.67
C SER A 172 -9.42 -36.74 0.25
N PHE A 173 -8.28 -36.80 0.94
CA PHE A 173 -7.15 -35.89 0.79
C PHE A 173 -6.01 -36.58 0.06
N ASN A 174 -5.29 -35.82 -0.75
CA ASN A 174 -4.02 -36.23 -1.34
C ASN A 174 -2.99 -35.13 -1.08
N PHE A 175 -1.84 -35.50 -0.51
CA PHE A 175 -0.79 -34.60 -0.05
C PHE A 175 0.52 -34.81 -0.80
N GLU A 176 1.17 -33.72 -1.18
CA GLU A 176 2.42 -33.72 -1.94
C GLU A 176 3.28 -32.52 -1.58
N VAL A 177 4.58 -32.59 -1.87
CA VAL A 177 5.47 -31.42 -1.80
C VAL A 177 5.76 -30.96 -3.22
N LEU A 178 5.55 -29.67 -3.49
CA LEU A 178 5.85 -29.02 -4.74
C LEU A 178 7.16 -28.27 -4.60
N GLN A 179 8.20 -28.77 -5.26
CA GLN A 179 9.53 -28.17 -5.21
C GLN A 179 9.69 -27.13 -6.31
N SER A 180 10.19 -25.95 -5.96
CA SER A 180 10.53 -24.94 -6.96
C SER A 180 11.58 -25.50 -7.91
N VAL A 181 11.33 -25.37 -9.22
CA VAL A 181 12.29 -25.79 -10.24
C VAL A 181 13.47 -24.83 -10.32
N SER A 182 13.20 -23.54 -10.09
CA SER A 182 14.23 -22.49 -10.09
C SER A 182 15.13 -22.58 -8.85
N GLY A 183 14.55 -23.05 -7.73
CA GLY A 183 15.18 -23.11 -6.41
C GLY A 183 15.24 -21.77 -5.67
N ASN A 184 14.86 -20.67 -6.34
CA ASN A 184 14.85 -19.32 -5.78
C ASN A 184 13.62 -19.08 -4.90
N GLU A 185 12.48 -19.65 -5.28
CA GLU A 185 11.26 -19.60 -4.49
C GLU A 185 11.24 -20.73 -3.46
N SER A 186 10.37 -20.56 -2.47
CA SER A 186 10.08 -21.59 -1.48
C SER A 186 9.44 -22.84 -2.10
N ASP A 187 9.64 -23.99 -1.46
CA ASP A 187 8.86 -25.19 -1.74
C ASP A 187 7.49 -25.07 -1.06
N TYR A 188 6.49 -25.80 -1.57
CA TYR A 188 5.12 -25.75 -1.07
C TYR A 188 4.64 -27.12 -0.62
N PHE A 189 3.98 -27.17 0.54
CA PHE A 189 3.19 -28.33 0.96
C PHE A 189 1.80 -28.23 0.38
N ALA A 190 1.42 -29.16 -0.47
CA ALA A 190 0.23 -29.05 -1.30
C ALA A 190 -0.76 -30.18 -1.02
N TYR A 191 -2.05 -29.87 -1.07
CA TYR A 191 -3.11 -30.83 -0.93
C TYR A 191 -4.25 -30.62 -1.92
N THR A 192 -4.98 -31.70 -2.19
CA THR A 192 -6.32 -31.67 -2.80
C THR A 192 -7.30 -32.36 -1.88
N VAL A 193 -8.54 -31.86 -1.85
CA VAL A 193 -9.66 -32.51 -1.15
C VAL A 193 -10.76 -32.87 -2.16
N SER A 194 -11.32 -34.06 -2.02
CA SER A 194 -12.46 -34.53 -2.80
C SER A 194 -13.53 -35.11 -1.87
N TYR A 195 -14.80 -34.95 -2.23
CA TYR A 195 -15.92 -35.36 -1.38
C TYR A 195 -16.71 -36.49 -2.02
N SER A 196 -17.09 -37.48 -1.21
CA SER A 196 -17.96 -38.58 -1.62
C SER A 196 -19.09 -38.78 -0.61
N LYS A 197 -20.27 -39.16 -1.12
CA LYS A 197 -21.42 -39.46 -0.26
C LYS A 197 -21.24 -40.84 0.36
N ILE A 198 -21.47 -40.94 1.67
CA ILE A 198 -21.50 -42.21 2.38
C ILE A 198 -22.85 -42.88 2.07
N ASN A 199 -22.85 -43.83 1.15
CA ASN A 199 -24.02 -44.69 0.93
C ASN A 199 -24.08 -45.70 2.08
N ASN A 200 -24.88 -45.39 3.10
CA ASN A 200 -25.33 -46.39 4.06
C ASN A 200 -26.24 -47.36 3.30
N ASN A 201 -25.68 -48.44 2.79
CA ASN A 201 -26.48 -49.59 2.37
C ASN A 201 -27.12 -50.17 3.64
N THR A 202 -28.28 -49.66 4.01
CA THR A 202 -29.18 -50.33 4.95
C THR A 202 -29.78 -51.54 4.23
N THR A 203 -28.99 -52.60 4.07
CA THR A 203 -29.53 -53.95 3.92
C THR A 203 -30.21 -54.31 5.23
N ASN A 204 -31.52 -54.07 5.37
CA ASN A 204 -32.38 -54.75 6.34
C ASN A 204 -33.91 -54.60 6.11
N GLU A 205 -34.38 -54.11 4.96
CA GLU A 205 -35.82 -54.06 4.64
C GLU A 205 -36.27 -55.09 3.60
N THR A 206 -35.59 -56.24 3.51
CA THR A 206 -35.92 -57.28 2.51
C THR A 206 -36.25 -58.65 3.12
N ASN A 207 -36.60 -58.71 4.41
CA ASN A 207 -37.02 -59.96 5.08
C ASN A 207 -38.51 -60.02 5.46
N ASN A 208 -39.29 -58.94 5.30
CA ASN A 208 -40.73 -58.92 5.61
C ASN A 208 -41.67 -59.11 4.40
N LEU A 209 -41.14 -59.18 3.17
CA LEU A 209 -41.97 -59.34 1.96
C LEU A 209 -42.39 -60.80 1.71
N THR A 210 -41.77 -61.78 2.38
CA THR A 210 -42.10 -63.21 2.22
C THR A 210 -43.43 -63.59 2.88
N ASN A 211 -43.95 -62.79 3.82
CA ASN A 211 -45.23 -63.06 4.50
C ASN A 211 -46.48 -62.55 3.75
N ILE A 212 -46.33 -61.68 2.74
CA ILE A 212 -47.48 -61.12 2.00
C ILE A 212 -48.01 -62.11 0.94
N THR A 213 -47.16 -63.02 0.46
CA THR A 213 -47.56 -64.00 -0.58
C THR A 213 -48.54 -65.06 -0.06
N ASN A 214 -48.60 -65.31 1.25
CA ASN A 214 -49.56 -66.25 1.86
C ASN A 214 -50.96 -65.66 2.08
N ILE A 215 -51.12 -64.33 2.00
CA ILE A 215 -52.42 -63.67 2.21
C ILE A 215 -53.28 -63.74 0.93
N THR A 216 -52.65 -63.82 -0.24
CA THR A 216 -53.36 -63.77 -1.53
C THR A 216 -54.11 -65.06 -1.87
N GLY A 217 -53.75 -66.20 -1.26
CA GLY A 217 -54.40 -67.49 -1.48
C GLY A 217 -55.75 -67.68 -0.79
N ASN A 218 -56.14 -66.78 0.11
CA ASN A 218 -57.30 -66.98 1.00
C ASN A 218 -58.51 -66.09 0.67
N PHE A 219 -58.45 -65.29 -0.41
CA PHE A 219 -59.49 -64.30 -0.74
C PHE A 219 -60.74 -64.88 -1.44
N THR A 220 -60.78 -66.19 -1.73
CA THR A 220 -61.89 -66.80 -2.50
C THR A 220 -63.12 -67.16 -1.66
N ASN A 221 -63.05 -67.12 -0.32
CA ASN A 221 -64.14 -67.51 0.59
C ASN A 221 -64.65 -66.32 1.46
N MET A 222 -64.84 -65.15 0.85
CA MET A 222 -65.13 -63.91 1.59
C MET A 222 -66.62 -63.61 1.80
N THR A 223 -67.53 -64.57 1.61
CA THR A 223 -68.96 -64.39 1.93
C THR A 223 -69.35 -64.93 3.31
N ASP A 224 -68.66 -65.95 3.84
CA ASP A 224 -68.95 -66.53 5.16
C ASP A 224 -68.14 -65.87 6.31
N LEU A 225 -67.21 -64.96 5.99
CA LEU A 225 -66.35 -64.26 6.95
C LEU A 225 -66.96 -62.98 7.54
N PHE A 226 -67.96 -62.39 6.87
CA PHE A 226 -68.60 -61.14 7.32
C PHE A 226 -69.76 -61.36 8.30
N ASP A 227 -70.21 -62.61 8.51
CA ASP A 227 -71.24 -62.96 9.50
C ASP A 227 -70.63 -63.38 10.86
N ASN A 228 -69.30 -63.44 10.96
CA ASN A 228 -68.61 -63.80 12.18
C ASN A 228 -68.15 -62.52 12.92
N GLU A 229 -68.90 -62.12 13.97
CA GLU A 229 -68.60 -60.92 14.77
C GLU A 229 -67.15 -60.90 15.28
N THR A 230 -66.57 -62.08 15.58
CA THR A 230 -65.17 -62.19 16.04
C THR A 230 -64.14 -61.73 15.00
N PHE A 231 -64.40 -61.93 13.70
CA PHE A 231 -63.47 -61.50 12.65
C PHE A 231 -63.47 -59.99 12.46
N LEU A 232 -64.63 -59.34 12.61
CA LEU A 232 -64.73 -57.89 12.54
C LEU A 232 -64.08 -57.21 13.75
N ASP A 233 -64.18 -57.82 14.92
CA ASP A 233 -63.49 -57.36 16.14
C ASP A 233 -61.97 -57.50 16.01
N ASP A 234 -61.46 -58.66 15.54
CA ASP A 234 -60.03 -58.88 15.30
C ASP A 234 -59.47 -57.90 14.24
N LEU A 235 -60.24 -57.64 13.18
CA LEU A 235 -59.88 -56.65 12.16
C LEU A 235 -59.85 -55.24 12.74
N PHE A 236 -60.78 -54.91 13.65
CA PHE A 236 -60.82 -53.61 14.30
C PHE A 236 -59.66 -53.40 15.27
N GLU A 237 -59.30 -54.41 16.06
CA GLU A 237 -58.11 -54.38 16.92
C GLU A 237 -56.83 -54.24 16.09
N PHE A 238 -56.71 -54.95 14.97
CA PHE A 238 -55.58 -54.80 14.06
C PHE A 238 -55.48 -53.38 13.46
N LEU A 239 -56.62 -52.78 13.09
CA LEU A 239 -56.65 -51.39 12.59
C LEU A 239 -56.28 -50.37 13.67
N LEU A 240 -56.68 -50.59 14.93
CA LEU A 240 -56.26 -49.76 16.06
C LEU A 240 -54.76 -49.90 16.32
N TYR A 241 -54.23 -51.13 16.28
CA TYR A 241 -52.79 -51.37 16.40
C TYR A 241 -52.00 -50.66 15.31
N LEU A 242 -52.45 -50.70 14.05
CA LEU A 242 -51.82 -49.94 12.97
C LEU A 242 -51.92 -48.43 13.17
N ALA A 243 -53.04 -47.94 13.72
CA ALA A 243 -53.21 -46.52 14.00
C ALA A 243 -52.25 -46.04 15.10
N ASP A 244 -52.09 -46.81 16.17
CA ASP A 244 -51.14 -46.51 17.25
C ASP A 244 -49.70 -46.59 16.75
N LEU A 245 -49.35 -47.63 15.98
CA LEU A 245 -48.02 -47.77 15.38
C LEU A 245 -47.68 -46.60 14.44
N LEU A 246 -48.67 -46.13 13.67
CA LEU A 246 -48.50 -44.95 12.83
C LEU A 246 -48.37 -43.68 13.68
N TYR A 247 -49.18 -43.51 14.72
CA TYR A 247 -49.12 -42.36 15.61
C TYR A 247 -47.74 -42.24 16.29
N ASP A 248 -47.23 -43.33 16.87
CA ASP A 248 -45.92 -43.37 17.53
C ASP A 248 -44.78 -43.05 16.55
N ALA A 249 -44.85 -43.59 15.34
CA ALA A 249 -43.86 -43.30 14.29
C ALA A 249 -43.92 -41.82 13.86
N TRP A 250 -45.12 -41.24 13.75
CA TRP A 250 -45.30 -39.83 13.40
C TRP A 250 -44.87 -38.88 14.51
N GLU A 251 -45.16 -39.18 15.77
CA GLU A 251 -44.76 -38.36 16.93
C GLU A 251 -43.24 -38.24 17.02
N HIS A 252 -42.52 -39.36 16.90
CA HIS A 252 -41.06 -39.36 16.90
C HIS A 252 -40.46 -38.56 15.72
N ILE A 253 -41.05 -38.66 14.53
CA ILE A 253 -40.61 -37.88 13.36
C ILE A 253 -40.80 -36.38 13.61
N ILE A 254 -41.96 -35.98 14.15
CA ILE A 254 -42.25 -34.57 14.45
C ILE A 254 -41.27 -34.04 15.50
N ASP A 255 -41.06 -34.76 16.60
CA ASP A 255 -40.15 -34.33 17.67
C ASP A 255 -38.71 -34.16 17.17
N THR A 256 -38.24 -35.08 16.33
CA THR A 256 -36.91 -34.98 15.70
C THR A 256 -36.80 -33.73 14.84
N ILE A 257 -37.78 -33.48 13.96
CA ILE A 257 -37.79 -32.31 13.08
C ILE A 257 -37.84 -31.01 13.89
N VAL A 258 -38.67 -30.96 14.94
CA VAL A 258 -38.80 -29.78 15.79
C VAL A 258 -37.50 -29.49 16.53
N MET A 259 -36.81 -30.50 17.06
CA MET A 259 -35.51 -30.30 17.72
C MET A 259 -34.42 -29.85 16.75
N ASP A 260 -34.35 -30.46 15.57
CA ASP A 260 -33.40 -30.05 14.53
C ASP A 260 -33.65 -28.59 14.10
N MET A 261 -34.91 -28.20 13.94
CA MET A 261 -35.28 -26.82 13.64
C MET A 261 -34.86 -25.85 14.74
N LEU A 262 -35.07 -26.21 16.02
CA LEU A 262 -34.65 -25.36 17.14
C LEU A 262 -33.13 -25.18 17.19
N MET A 263 -32.36 -26.24 16.91
CA MET A 263 -30.90 -26.14 16.82
C MET A 263 -30.47 -25.22 15.68
N ILE A 264 -31.10 -25.34 14.50
CA ILE A 264 -30.82 -24.45 13.36
C ILE A 264 -31.16 -22.99 13.69
N ILE A 265 -32.29 -22.74 14.34
CA ILE A 265 -32.70 -21.38 14.74
C ILE A 265 -31.67 -20.76 15.68
N ASN A 266 -31.19 -21.51 16.68
CA ASN A 266 -30.17 -21.01 17.61
C ASN A 266 -28.84 -20.72 16.89
N ALA A 267 -28.41 -21.59 15.98
CA ALA A 267 -27.20 -21.37 15.19
C ALA A 267 -27.31 -20.12 14.29
N ILE A 268 -28.49 -19.88 13.72
CA ILE A 268 -28.76 -18.64 12.96
C ILE A 268 -28.70 -17.42 13.86
N GLU A 269 -29.23 -17.48 15.08
CA GLU A 269 -29.18 -16.37 16.04
C GLU A 269 -27.73 -16.02 16.42
N GLU A 270 -26.88 -17.02 16.64
CA GLU A 270 -25.45 -16.82 16.91
C GLU A 270 -24.73 -16.22 15.69
N LEU A 271 -25.03 -16.69 14.48
CA LEU A 271 -24.47 -16.12 13.25
C LEU A 271 -24.87 -14.65 13.05
N VAL A 272 -26.12 -14.29 13.39
CA VAL A 272 -26.59 -12.89 13.34
C VAL A 272 -25.83 -12.04 14.34
N LYS A 273 -25.63 -12.50 15.57
CA LYS A 273 -24.82 -11.77 16.59
C LYS A 273 -23.38 -11.57 16.13
N PHE A 274 -22.77 -12.60 15.54
CA PHE A 274 -21.43 -12.50 14.97
C PHE A 274 -21.38 -11.45 13.85
N TYR A 275 -22.36 -11.45 12.95
CA TYR A 275 -22.46 -10.44 11.89
C TYR A 275 -22.61 -9.02 12.44
N GLU A 276 -23.43 -8.81 13.47
CA GLU A 276 -23.57 -7.53 14.15
C GLU A 276 -22.25 -7.04 14.75
N GLN A 277 -21.48 -7.94 15.37
CA GLN A 277 -20.16 -7.61 15.92
C GLN A 277 -19.18 -7.21 14.80
N VAL A 278 -19.10 -7.99 13.72
CA VAL A 278 -18.24 -7.67 12.57
C VAL A 278 -18.60 -6.31 11.97
N MET A 279 -19.90 -6.01 11.83
CA MET A 279 -20.35 -4.71 11.33
C MET A 279 -19.97 -3.55 12.27
N ALA A 280 -20.00 -3.77 13.58
CA ALA A 280 -19.56 -2.77 14.55
C ALA A 280 -18.05 -2.50 14.47
N GLU A 281 -17.24 -3.56 14.29
CA GLU A 281 -15.79 -3.44 14.12
C GLU A 281 -15.43 -2.73 12.81
N ILE A 282 -16.13 -3.05 11.71
CA ILE A 282 -15.98 -2.35 10.42
C ILE A 282 -16.32 -0.86 10.58
N GLN A 283 -17.39 -0.52 11.29
CA GLN A 283 -17.75 0.88 11.52
C GLN A 283 -16.68 1.61 12.34
N ALA A 284 -16.13 0.97 13.38
CA ALA A 284 -15.05 1.55 14.17
C ALA A 284 -13.77 1.78 13.33
N LEU A 285 -13.46 0.85 12.41
CA LEU A 285 -12.34 1.00 11.48
C LEU A 285 -12.57 2.18 10.52
N MET A 286 -13.78 2.33 9.97
CA MET A 286 -14.15 3.46 9.12
C MET A 286 -14.01 4.80 9.84
N ASP A 287 -14.47 4.87 11.10
CA ASP A 287 -14.34 6.08 11.93
C ASP A 287 -12.86 6.43 12.19
N ALA A 288 -12.01 5.43 12.41
CA ALA A 288 -10.57 5.61 12.58
C ALA A 288 -9.89 6.10 11.29
N ILE A 289 -10.28 5.56 10.14
CA ILE A 289 -9.79 6.01 8.82
C ILE A 289 -10.17 7.48 8.59
N ASP A 290 -11.41 7.87 8.88
CA ASP A 290 -11.87 9.25 8.76
C ASP A 290 -11.06 10.23 9.63
N GLN A 291 -10.71 9.82 10.84
CA GLN A 291 -9.83 10.60 11.71
C GLN A 291 -8.41 10.72 11.14
N LEU A 292 -7.87 9.63 10.58
CA LEU A 292 -6.55 9.63 9.95
C LEU A 292 -6.50 10.53 8.71
N VAL A 293 -7.55 10.53 7.90
CA VAL A 293 -7.68 11.43 6.75
C VAL A 293 -7.69 12.90 7.20
N LYS A 294 -8.46 13.25 8.24
CA LYS A 294 -8.48 14.61 8.79
C LYS A 294 -7.11 15.06 9.30
N MET A 295 -6.39 14.19 10.00
CA MET A 295 -5.03 14.48 10.46
C MET A 295 -4.07 14.75 9.30
N LEU A 296 -4.17 13.99 8.20
CA LEU A 296 -3.39 14.20 6.98
C LEU A 296 -3.74 15.54 6.30
N GLU A 297 -5.01 15.91 6.23
CA GLU A 297 -5.44 17.20 5.68
C GLU A 297 -4.86 18.37 6.48
N ASP A 298 -4.86 18.30 7.81
CA ASP A 298 -4.31 19.34 8.67
C ASP A 298 -2.78 19.42 8.54
N LEU A 299 -2.09 18.28 8.48
CA LEU A 299 -0.65 18.24 8.19
C LEU A 299 -0.32 18.90 6.85
N TRP A 300 -1.13 18.66 5.81
CA TRP A 300 -0.95 19.30 4.51
C TRP A 300 -1.12 20.82 4.57
N LYS A 301 -2.09 21.33 5.35
CA LYS A 301 -2.26 22.77 5.57
C LYS A 301 -1.04 23.39 6.27
N GLU A 302 -0.47 22.70 7.26
CA GLU A 302 0.75 23.17 7.93
C GLU A 302 1.94 23.22 6.99
N ILE A 303 2.14 22.20 6.14
CA ILE A 303 3.19 22.17 5.12
C ILE A 303 3.02 23.33 4.12
N ASP A 304 1.80 23.57 3.62
CA ASP A 304 1.52 24.71 2.74
C ASP A 304 1.85 26.06 3.43
N GLY A 305 1.49 26.21 4.70
CA GLY A 305 1.85 27.37 5.52
C GLY A 305 3.37 27.56 5.65
N PHE A 306 4.11 26.48 5.90
CA PHE A 306 5.57 26.52 5.97
C PHE A 306 6.20 26.90 4.63
N LEU A 307 5.73 26.33 3.51
CA LEU A 307 6.23 26.68 2.18
C LEU A 307 6.00 28.15 1.82
N LYS A 308 4.86 28.72 2.22
CA LYS A 308 4.59 30.16 2.08
C LYS A 308 5.58 31.01 2.88
N LEU A 309 5.91 30.62 4.11
CA LEU A 309 6.92 31.31 4.92
C LEU A 309 8.32 31.21 4.29
N VAL A 310 8.70 30.06 3.75
CA VAL A 310 9.96 29.88 3.01
C VAL A 310 10.00 30.81 1.79
N ALA A 311 8.92 30.91 1.02
CA ALA A 311 8.84 31.81 -0.12
C ALA A 311 9.00 33.29 0.29
N ILE A 312 8.37 33.71 1.39
CA ILE A 312 8.54 35.06 1.96
C ILE A 312 10.00 35.30 2.35
N LEU A 313 10.64 34.33 3.01
CA LEU A 313 12.01 34.44 3.46
C LEU A 313 13.01 34.53 2.29
N LEU A 314 12.79 33.74 1.22
CA LEU A 314 13.58 33.82 0.00
C LEU A 314 13.45 35.19 -0.69
N ASN A 315 12.23 35.75 -0.74
CA ASN A 315 12.00 37.09 -1.28
C ASN A 315 12.72 38.16 -0.45
N ALA A 316 12.62 38.09 0.88
CA ALA A 316 13.35 39.00 1.78
C ALA A 316 14.87 38.90 1.59
N LEU A 317 15.40 37.68 1.39
CA LEU A 317 16.82 37.48 1.12
C LEU A 317 17.25 38.10 -0.22
N GLN A 318 16.42 37.99 -1.26
CA GLN A 318 16.66 38.63 -2.56
C GLN A 318 16.72 40.15 -2.41
N GLN A 319 15.75 40.76 -1.69
CA GLN A 319 15.75 42.20 -1.44
C GLN A 319 16.99 42.66 -0.67
N LEU A 320 17.48 41.84 0.28
CA LEU A 320 18.72 42.12 0.99
C LEU A 320 19.93 42.11 0.04
N PHE A 321 20.02 41.14 -0.89
CA PHE A 321 21.09 41.12 -1.89
C PHE A 321 21.03 42.34 -2.83
N ASP A 322 19.84 42.74 -3.26
CA ASP A 322 19.66 43.93 -4.09
C ASP A 322 20.11 45.21 -3.34
N LEU A 323 19.78 45.31 -2.04
CA LEU A 323 20.25 46.39 -1.19
C LEU A 323 21.78 46.40 -1.04
N ILE A 324 22.40 45.22 -0.84
CA ILE A 324 23.85 45.09 -0.77
C ILE A 324 24.50 45.55 -2.07
N GLN A 325 23.98 45.15 -3.24
CA GLN A 325 24.49 45.62 -4.53
C GLN A 325 24.37 47.13 -4.67
N TYR A 326 23.23 47.70 -4.27
CA TYR A 326 23.03 49.15 -4.29
C TYR A 326 24.06 49.89 -3.43
N VAL A 327 24.29 49.42 -2.20
CA VAL A 327 25.30 50.00 -1.30
C VAL A 327 26.71 49.89 -1.88
N LEU A 328 27.09 48.74 -2.45
CA LEU A 328 28.38 48.56 -3.11
C LEU A 328 28.57 49.54 -4.28
N ASN A 329 27.54 49.74 -5.09
CA ASN A 329 27.57 50.72 -6.18
C ASN A 329 27.76 52.15 -5.65
N LEU A 330 27.07 52.55 -4.58
CA LEU A 330 27.28 53.84 -3.94
C LEU A 330 28.71 54.01 -3.42
N ILE A 331 29.27 52.98 -2.79
CA ILE A 331 30.66 53.01 -2.30
C ILE A 331 31.63 53.20 -3.47
N MET A 332 31.45 52.48 -4.58
CA MET A 332 32.32 52.64 -5.76
C MET A 332 32.22 54.05 -6.37
N GLN A 333 31.03 54.63 -6.42
CA GLN A 333 30.83 56.02 -6.87
C GLN A 333 31.52 57.01 -5.93
N LEU A 334 31.40 56.84 -4.62
CA LEU A 334 32.08 57.67 -3.63
C LEU A 334 33.60 57.59 -3.75
N ILE A 335 34.16 56.38 -3.89
CA ILE A 335 35.59 56.17 -4.10
C ILE A 335 36.04 56.91 -5.37
N SER A 336 35.30 56.78 -6.47
CA SER A 336 35.61 57.45 -7.73
C SER A 336 35.59 58.97 -7.59
N ALA A 337 34.59 59.53 -6.89
CA ALA A 337 34.49 60.96 -6.62
C ALA A 337 35.66 61.46 -5.76
N ILE A 338 36.05 60.71 -4.73
CA ILE A 338 37.21 61.03 -3.88
C ILE A 338 38.50 61.03 -4.70
N ILE A 339 38.72 60.03 -5.57
CA ILE A 339 39.89 59.98 -6.45
C ILE A 339 39.94 61.21 -7.35
N ALA A 340 38.81 61.58 -7.96
CA ALA A 340 38.73 62.77 -8.80
C ALA A 340 39.05 64.06 -8.03
N LEU A 341 38.53 64.21 -6.81
CA LEU A 341 38.83 65.34 -5.94
C LEU A 341 40.33 65.41 -5.59
N ILE A 342 40.95 64.28 -5.24
CA ILE A 342 42.38 64.20 -4.94
C ILE A 342 43.20 64.63 -6.16
N GLN A 343 42.86 64.17 -7.36
CA GLN A 343 43.54 64.56 -8.59
C GLN A 343 43.43 66.07 -8.87
N GLN A 344 42.25 66.66 -8.67
CA GLN A 344 42.06 68.10 -8.81
C GLN A 344 42.91 68.90 -7.80
N LEU A 345 42.93 68.47 -6.53
CA LEU A 345 43.74 69.11 -5.50
C LEU A 345 45.24 69.01 -5.80
N LEU A 346 45.71 67.85 -6.27
CA LEU A 346 47.10 67.68 -6.69
C LEU A 346 47.46 68.59 -7.86
N ALA A 347 46.60 68.68 -8.89
CA ALA A 347 46.83 69.57 -10.03
C ALA A 347 46.92 71.04 -9.60
N LEU A 348 46.04 71.47 -8.69
CA LEU A 348 46.04 72.83 -8.16
C LEU A 348 47.30 73.11 -7.33
N LEU A 349 47.74 72.15 -6.52
CA LEU A 349 48.99 72.24 -5.76
C LEU A 349 50.22 72.35 -6.69
N TYR A 350 50.30 71.51 -7.73
CA TYR A 350 51.38 71.60 -8.73
C TYR A 350 51.39 72.96 -9.44
N SER A 351 50.22 73.48 -9.83
CA SER A 351 50.11 74.81 -10.44
C SER A 351 50.58 75.92 -9.50
N LEU A 352 50.23 75.83 -8.21
CA LEU A 352 50.66 76.80 -7.20
C LEU A 352 52.18 76.77 -6.98
N ILE A 353 52.76 75.56 -6.91
CA ILE A 353 54.22 75.40 -6.78
C ILE A 353 54.94 76.03 -7.98
N ASN A 354 54.48 75.74 -9.21
CA ASN A 354 55.08 76.31 -10.42
C ASN A 354 54.96 77.85 -10.42
N PHE A 355 53.81 78.40 -10.06
CA PHE A 355 53.62 79.84 -9.93
C PHE A 355 54.59 80.48 -8.92
N ILE A 356 54.81 79.84 -7.77
CA ILE A 356 55.76 80.31 -6.75
C ILE A 356 57.20 80.26 -7.30
N ILE A 357 57.58 79.19 -8.00
CA ILE A 357 58.91 79.07 -8.64
C ILE A 357 59.12 80.18 -9.66
N ASP A 358 58.12 80.48 -10.50
CA ASP A 358 58.19 81.56 -11.47
C ASP A 358 58.35 82.92 -10.81
N LEU A 359 57.60 83.19 -9.73
CA LEU A 359 57.77 84.41 -8.94
C LEU A 359 59.17 84.52 -8.33
N ILE A 360 59.72 83.43 -7.79
CA ILE A 360 61.09 83.41 -7.25
C ILE A 360 62.10 83.70 -8.36
N ASN A 361 61.96 83.10 -9.54
CA ASN A 361 62.86 83.32 -10.68
C ASN A 361 62.82 84.78 -11.18
N GLN A 362 61.62 85.38 -11.20
CA GLN A 362 61.46 86.81 -11.52
C GLN A 362 62.13 87.70 -10.46
N LEU A 363 61.97 87.37 -9.18
CA LEU A 363 62.61 88.10 -8.08
C LEU A 363 64.14 88.01 -8.17
N ILE A 364 64.70 86.82 -8.43
CA ILE A 364 66.14 86.61 -8.63
C ILE A 364 66.64 87.45 -9.82
N SER A 365 65.89 87.47 -10.93
CA SER A 365 66.24 88.26 -12.11
C SER A 365 66.24 89.76 -11.82
N LEU A 366 65.25 90.24 -11.05
CA LEU A 366 65.19 91.64 -10.60
C LEU A 366 66.37 91.99 -9.69
N ILE A 367 66.70 91.13 -8.72
CA ILE A 367 67.86 91.31 -7.84
C ILE A 367 69.14 91.38 -8.67
N GLN A 368 69.30 90.50 -9.66
CA GLN A 368 70.46 90.50 -10.54
C GLN A 368 70.55 91.81 -11.34
N ALA A 369 69.44 92.29 -11.90
CA ALA A 369 69.39 93.58 -12.60
C ALA A 369 69.76 94.76 -11.69
N ILE A 370 69.28 94.76 -10.43
CA ILE A 370 69.66 95.76 -9.43
C ILE A 370 71.15 95.69 -9.12
N LEU A 371 71.71 94.50 -8.94
CA LEU A 371 73.15 94.31 -8.68
C LEU A 371 73.99 94.80 -9.86
N ASP A 372 73.58 94.51 -11.09
CA ASP A 372 74.31 94.94 -12.28
C ASP A 372 74.19 96.46 -12.50
N PHE A 373 73.04 97.05 -12.20
CA PHE A 373 72.88 98.51 -12.13
C PHE A 373 73.80 99.13 -11.07
N LEU A 374 73.84 98.58 -9.85
CA LEU A 374 74.70 99.06 -8.77
C LEU A 374 76.19 98.95 -9.14
N LYS A 375 76.62 97.86 -9.77
CA LYS A 375 77.98 97.71 -10.30
C LYS A 375 78.29 98.77 -11.36
N ALA A 376 77.37 99.04 -12.28
CA ALA A 376 77.54 100.04 -13.33
C ALA A 376 77.66 101.46 -12.74
N VAL A 377 76.80 101.81 -11.79
CA VAL A 377 76.86 103.08 -11.04
C VAL A 377 78.16 103.19 -10.26
N GLY A 378 78.55 102.13 -9.54
CA GLY A 378 79.82 102.07 -8.82
C GLY A 378 81.03 102.31 -9.73
N ASN A 379 81.09 101.63 -10.88
CA ASN A 379 82.14 101.82 -11.88
C ASN A 379 82.16 103.25 -12.45
N ALA A 380 80.98 103.85 -12.70
CA ALA A 380 80.89 105.23 -13.16
C ALA A 380 81.41 106.21 -12.10
N LEU A 381 81.06 106.02 -10.82
CA LEU A 381 81.55 106.80 -9.69
C LEU A 381 83.08 106.71 -9.56
N VAL A 382 83.66 105.52 -9.65
CA VAL A 382 85.11 105.33 -9.63
C VAL A 382 85.78 106.13 -10.75
N LYS A 383 85.27 106.05 -11.99
CA LYS A 383 85.81 106.83 -13.12
C LYS A 383 85.73 108.34 -12.89
N VAL A 384 84.63 108.84 -12.32
CA VAL A 384 84.48 110.28 -11.99
C VAL A 384 85.51 110.69 -10.95
N ILE A 385 85.73 109.88 -9.91
CA ILE A 385 86.73 110.13 -8.87
C ILE A 385 88.15 110.10 -9.46
N GLU A 386 88.49 109.09 -10.27
CA GLU A 386 89.78 108.99 -10.96
C GLU A 386 90.05 110.24 -11.81
N ASN A 387 89.08 110.67 -12.63
CA ASN A 387 89.20 111.87 -13.44
C ASN A 387 89.36 113.14 -12.58
N ALA A 388 88.59 113.26 -11.49
CA ALA A 388 88.71 114.39 -10.57
C ALA A 388 90.09 114.45 -9.91
N VAL A 389 90.64 113.30 -9.48
CA VAL A 389 91.99 113.19 -8.91
C VAL A 389 93.04 113.63 -9.94
N ILE A 390 92.93 113.19 -11.20
CA ILE A 390 93.84 113.62 -12.27
C ILE A 390 93.80 115.15 -12.45
N ILE A 391 92.61 115.75 -12.48
CA ILE A 391 92.44 117.21 -12.61
C ILE A 391 93.06 117.94 -11.41
N ILE A 392 92.83 117.47 -10.18
CA ILE A 392 93.40 118.06 -8.96
C ILE A 392 94.92 117.99 -8.98
N VAL A 393 95.49 116.83 -9.34
CA VAL A 393 96.95 116.64 -9.43
C VAL A 393 97.54 117.53 -10.52
N ALA A 394 96.90 117.63 -11.70
CA ALA A 394 97.33 118.51 -12.78
C ALA A 394 97.30 119.98 -12.35
N PHE A 395 96.22 120.41 -11.67
CA PHE A 395 96.10 121.76 -11.12
C PHE A 395 97.19 122.05 -10.09
N LEU A 396 97.45 121.13 -9.16
CA LEU A 396 98.53 121.25 -8.17
C LEU A 396 99.90 121.34 -8.84
N ALA A 397 100.17 120.51 -9.85
CA ALA A 397 101.42 120.53 -10.60
C ALA A 397 101.63 121.87 -11.32
N ILE A 398 100.58 122.41 -11.96
CA ILE A 398 100.61 123.74 -12.58
C ILE A 398 100.87 124.81 -11.52
N ALA A 399 100.11 124.83 -10.42
CA ALA A 399 100.22 125.81 -9.35
C ALA A 399 101.64 125.83 -8.74
N ILE A 400 102.17 124.66 -8.39
CA ILE A 400 103.55 124.50 -7.89
C ILE A 400 104.56 124.93 -8.94
N GLY A 401 104.38 124.54 -10.20
CA GLY A 401 105.24 124.93 -11.32
C GLY A 401 105.30 126.45 -11.49
N THR A 402 104.16 127.13 -11.49
CA THR A 402 104.09 128.61 -11.49
C THR A 402 104.73 129.23 -10.27
N PHE A 403 104.55 128.66 -9.07
CA PHE A 403 105.17 129.15 -7.84
C PHE A 403 106.70 129.04 -7.87
N VAL A 404 107.24 127.89 -8.31
CA VAL A 404 108.68 127.66 -8.46
C VAL A 404 109.27 128.56 -9.55
N TYR A 405 108.55 128.75 -10.66
CA TYR A 405 108.96 129.67 -11.74
C TYR A 405 109.04 131.12 -11.24
N ASN A 406 108.05 131.59 -10.47
CA ASN A 406 108.04 132.96 -9.93
C ASN A 406 109.11 133.22 -8.86
N ARG A 407 109.62 132.18 -8.17
CA ARG A 407 110.65 132.32 -7.12
C ARG A 407 112.09 132.35 -7.66
N ARG A 408 112.32 131.95 -8.92
CA ARG A 408 113.64 131.98 -9.59
C ARG A 408 113.91 133.27 -10.36
N LYS A 409 112.90 134.12 -10.53
CA LYS A 409 113.08 135.55 -10.84
C LYS A 409 113.25 136.31 -9.54
#